data_AF-A0A437JUH4-F1
#
_entry.id   AF-A0A437JUH4-F1
#
_cell.length_a   1.000
_cell.length_b   1.000
_cell.length_c   1.000
_cell.angle_alpha   90.00
_cell.angle_beta   90.00
_cell.angle_gamma   90.00
#
_symmetry.space_group_name_H-M   'P 1'
#
loop_
_entity.id
_entity.type
_entity.pdbx_description
1 polymer ?
#
loop_
_entity_poly.entity_id
_entity_poly.type
_entity_poly.pdbx_seq_one_letter_code
_entity_poly.pdbx_strand_id
1 'polypeptide(L)'
;MRRWPLSTLSLALLLAAVQADLWLGKGNLRHVWQLEQDLTAQQATNDALRATNARIEAEVGDLVEGLEIVEERARMDLGMVEPDEILVQIAPPKR
;
A
#
# COMPACT_ATOMS: atom_id res chain seq x y z
N MET A 1 39.50 55.14 22.31
CA MET A 1 39.21 53.96 23.14
C MET A 1 38.03 53.20 22.55
N ARG A 2 38.29 52.01 22.01
CA ARG A 2 37.45 51.22 21.10
C ARG A 2 36.31 50.51 21.86
N ARG A 3 35.10 51.11 21.88
CA ARG A 3 33.90 50.57 22.56
C ARG A 3 33.10 49.54 21.73
N TRP A 4 33.70 49.04 20.66
CA TRP A 4 33.03 48.18 19.67
C TRP A 4 33.03 46.66 19.94
N PRO A 5 33.77 46.07 20.91
CA PRO A 5 33.85 44.60 20.99
C PRO A 5 32.56 43.95 21.54
N LEU A 6 31.77 44.68 22.32
CA LEU A 6 30.54 44.17 22.96
C LEU A 6 29.39 44.00 21.96
N SER A 7 29.22 44.96 21.04
CA SER A 7 28.19 44.87 20.00
C SER A 7 28.50 43.74 19.01
N THR A 8 29.77 43.57 18.64
CA THR A 8 30.19 42.46 17.77
C THR A 8 29.99 41.09 18.44
N LEU A 9 30.25 40.97 19.75
CA LEU A 9 30.04 39.73 20.49
C LEU A 9 28.54 39.39 20.60
N SER A 10 27.70 40.38 20.87
CA SER A 10 26.25 40.19 20.93
C SER A 10 25.68 39.79 19.57
N LEU A 11 26.14 40.41 18.49
CA LEU A 11 25.72 40.06 17.13
C LEU A 11 26.19 38.65 16.74
N ALA A 12 27.41 38.26 17.11
CA ALA A 12 27.93 36.92 16.88
C ALA A 12 27.14 35.86 17.67
N LEU A 13 26.75 36.17 18.91
CA LEU A 13 25.93 35.27 19.73
C LEU A 13 24.52 35.08 19.14
N LEU A 14 23.87 36.16 18.72
CA LEU A 14 22.58 36.11 18.04
C LEU A 14 22.66 35.32 16.74
N LEU A 15 23.72 35.55 15.95
CA LEU A 15 23.96 34.79 14.73
C LEU A 15 24.14 33.30 15.03
N ALA A 16 24.95 32.95 16.03
CA ALA A 16 25.14 31.56 16.43
C ALA A 16 23.85 30.90 16.92
N ALA A 17 22.99 31.62 17.65
CA ALA A 17 21.68 31.13 18.07
C ALA A 17 20.76 30.83 16.87
N VAL A 18 20.72 31.72 15.88
CA VAL A 18 19.95 31.50 14.64
C VAL A 18 20.52 30.33 13.85
N GLN A 19 21.85 30.20 13.73
CA GLN A 19 22.48 29.08 13.04
C GLN A 19 22.20 27.75 13.76
N ALA A 20 22.24 27.73 15.09
CA ALA A 20 21.89 26.55 15.88
C ALA A 20 20.41 26.18 15.71
N ASP A 21 19.50 27.16 15.74
CA ASP A 21 18.07 26.92 15.46
C ASP A 21 17.83 26.49 14.01
N LEU A 22 18.66 26.90 13.05
CA LEU A 22 18.55 26.42 11.67
C LEU A 22 19.01 24.96 11.53
N TRP A 23 20.02 24.54 12.29
CA TRP A 23 20.54 23.17 12.29
C TRP A 23 19.68 22.21 13.12
N LEU A 24 19.07 22.70 14.20
CA LEU A 24 18.29 21.91 15.17
C LEU A 24 16.77 22.12 15.08
N GLY A 25 16.34 23.21 14.47
CA GLY A 25 14.93 23.59 14.34
C GLY A 25 14.24 22.87 13.20
N LYS A 26 13.10 23.41 12.78
CA LYS A 26 11.98 22.74 12.06
C LYS A 26 12.32 21.89 10.81
N GLY A 27 13.54 21.95 10.29
CA GLY A 27 14.12 21.06 9.27
C GLY A 27 15.17 20.08 9.82
N ASN A 28 14.99 19.59 11.04
CA ASN A 28 15.96 18.77 11.77
C ASN A 28 16.28 17.47 10.99
N LEU A 29 17.55 17.26 10.66
CA LEU A 29 18.04 16.03 10.01
C LEU A 29 17.61 14.76 10.78
N ARG A 30 17.50 14.84 12.12
CA ARG A 30 16.98 13.73 12.93
C ARG A 30 15.53 13.41 12.63
N HIS A 31 14.70 14.43 12.40
CA HIS A 31 13.29 14.21 12.08
C HIS A 31 13.14 13.58 10.70
N VAL A 32 13.92 14.04 9.70
CA VAL A 32 13.94 13.43 8.37
C VAL A 32 14.40 11.97 8.45
N TRP A 33 15.46 11.67 9.20
CA TRP A 33 15.92 10.28 9.37
C TRP A 33 14.92 9.38 10.08
N GLN A 34 14.21 9.89 11.09
CA GLN A 34 13.13 9.14 11.73
C GLN A 34 11.99 8.88 10.73
N LEU A 35 11.59 9.89 9.96
CA LEU A 35 10.53 9.75 8.99
C LEU A 35 10.89 8.80 7.85
N GLU A 36 12.15 8.80 7.41
CA GLU A 36 12.67 7.84 6.43
C GLU A 36 12.68 6.41 6.98
N GLN A 37 13.04 6.21 8.25
CA GLN A 37 12.98 4.91 8.91
C GLN A 37 11.55 4.40 9.02
N ASP A 38 10.63 5.24 9.48
CA ASP A 38 9.21 4.91 9.59
C ASP A 38 8.62 4.58 8.21
N LEU A 39 8.96 5.37 7.18
CA LEU A 39 8.54 5.12 5.81
C LEU A 39 9.04 3.77 5.29
N THR A 40 10.32 3.47 5.53
CA THR A 40 10.93 2.19 5.11
C THR A 40 10.23 1.00 5.79
N ALA A 41 9.95 1.10 7.09
CA ALA A 41 9.25 0.06 7.84
C ALA A 41 7.80 -0.14 7.34
N GLN A 42 7.10 0.96 7.04
CA GLN A 42 5.74 0.89 6.48
C GLN A 42 5.72 0.31 5.07
N GLN A 43 6.71 0.64 4.23
CA GLN A 43 6.83 0.08 2.88
C GLN A 43 7.03 -1.43 2.94
N ALA A 44 7.96 -1.92 3.77
CA ALA A 44 8.19 -3.35 3.96
C ALA A 44 6.92 -4.10 4.43
N THR A 45 6.16 -3.48 5.34
CA THR A 45 4.87 -4.04 5.80
C THR A 45 3.85 -4.09 4.67
N ASN A 46 3.72 -3.01 3.89
CA ASN A 46 2.81 -2.95 2.75
C ASN A 46 3.17 -3.99 1.69
N ASP A 47 4.44 -4.19 1.41
CA ASP A 47 4.89 -5.18 0.41
C ASP A 47 4.54 -6.61 0.84
N ALA A 48 4.71 -6.94 2.13
CA ALA A 48 4.30 -8.23 2.67
C ALA A 48 2.77 -8.45 2.58
N LEU A 49 1.97 -7.41 2.87
CA LEU A 49 0.52 -7.46 2.73
C LEU A 49 0.09 -7.63 1.27
N ARG A 50 0.74 -6.90 0.34
CA ARG A 50 0.47 -7.02 -1.10
C ARG A 50 0.77 -8.43 -1.61
N ALA A 51 1.89 -9.03 -1.22
CA ALA A 51 2.22 -10.41 -1.58
C ALA A 51 1.17 -11.41 -1.06
N THR A 52 0.69 -11.20 0.17
CA THR A 52 -0.35 -12.05 0.76
C THR A 52 -1.68 -11.90 0.05
N ASN A 53 -2.09 -10.66 -0.25
CA ASN A 53 -3.32 -10.39 -0.99
C ASN A 53 -3.26 -11.02 -2.39
N ALA A 54 -2.15 -10.86 -3.11
CA ALA A 54 -1.99 -11.47 -4.44
C ALA A 54 -2.12 -13.00 -4.39
N ARG A 55 -1.60 -13.64 -3.33
CA ARG A 55 -1.74 -15.08 -3.12
C ARG A 55 -3.20 -15.48 -2.89
N ILE A 56 -3.89 -14.78 -1.99
CA ILE A 56 -5.30 -15.08 -1.66
C ILE A 56 -6.21 -14.81 -2.87
N GLU A 57 -5.94 -13.76 -3.63
CA GLU A 57 -6.69 -13.43 -4.83
C GLU A 57 -6.56 -14.52 -5.91
N ALA A 58 -5.36 -15.10 -6.07
CA ALA A 58 -5.17 -16.26 -6.92
C ALA A 58 -5.93 -17.50 -6.41
N GLU A 59 -5.88 -17.78 -5.10
CA GLU A 59 -6.65 -18.88 -4.50
C GLU A 59 -8.16 -18.71 -4.71
N VAL A 60 -8.68 -17.49 -4.57
CA VAL A 60 -10.10 -17.19 -4.83
C VAL A 60 -10.43 -17.39 -6.31
N GLY A 61 -9.57 -16.96 -7.22
CA GLY A 61 -9.74 -17.20 -8.66
C GLY A 61 -9.86 -18.69 -8.99
N ASP A 62 -8.92 -19.50 -8.49
CA ASP A 62 -8.90 -20.95 -8.70
C ASP A 62 -10.16 -21.63 -8.14
N LEU A 63 -10.65 -21.18 -6.98
CA LEU A 63 -11.88 -21.71 -6.37
C LEU A 63 -13.12 -21.38 -7.20
N VAL A 64 -13.21 -20.17 -7.75
CA VAL A 64 -14.33 -19.74 -8.59
C VAL A 64 -14.34 -20.53 -9.90
N GLU A 65 -13.19 -20.67 -10.56
CA GLU A 65 -13.07 -21.47 -11.78
C GLU A 65 -13.39 -22.95 -11.52
N GLY A 66 -12.91 -23.50 -10.40
CA GLY A 66 -13.25 -24.86 -9.99
C GLY A 66 -14.74 -25.09 -9.74
N LEU A 67 -15.43 -24.11 -9.15
CA LEU A 67 -16.88 -24.17 -8.92
C LEU A 67 -17.68 -24.12 -10.24
N GLU A 68 -17.28 -23.27 -11.19
CA GLU A 68 -17.91 -23.19 -12.51
C GLU A 68 -17.84 -24.53 -13.26
N ILE A 69 -16.70 -25.22 -13.20
CA ILE A 69 -16.52 -26.56 -13.79
C ILE A 69 -17.45 -27.59 -13.13
N VAL A 70 -17.59 -27.53 -11.80
CA VAL A 70 -18.48 -28.44 -11.06
C VAL A 70 -19.94 -28.18 -11.38
N GLU A 71 -20.32 -26.91 -11.51
CA GLU A 71 -21.66 -26.49 -11.88
C GLU A 71 -22.03 -26.96 -13.28
N GLU A 72 -21.14 -26.78 -14.27
CA GLU A 72 -21.35 -27.27 -15.63
C GLU A 72 -21.53 -28.80 -15.64
N ARG A 73 -20.72 -29.54 -14.86
CA ARG A 73 -20.86 -30.99 -14.69
C ARG A 73 -22.21 -31.36 -14.08
N ALA A 74 -22.65 -30.66 -13.04
CA ALA A 74 -23.94 -30.88 -12.38
C ALA A 74 -25.12 -30.63 -13.32
N ARG A 75 -25.04 -29.57 -14.12
CA ARG A 75 -26.06 -29.22 -15.14
C ARG A 75 -26.10 -30.27 -16.26
N MET A 76 -24.94 -30.68 -16.78
CA MET A 76 -24.85 -31.62 -17.89
C MET A 76 -25.21 -33.07 -17.50
N ASP A 77 -24.68 -33.58 -16.39
CA ASP A 77 -24.81 -34.99 -16.03
C ASP A 77 -26.07 -35.28 -15.20
N LEU A 78 -26.43 -34.37 -14.29
CA LEU A 78 -27.48 -34.59 -13.31
C LEU A 78 -28.74 -33.77 -13.61
N GLY A 79 -28.69 -32.87 -14.58
CA GLY A 79 -29.80 -31.98 -14.93
C GLY A 79 -30.17 -31.02 -13.79
N MET A 80 -29.24 -30.75 -12.86
CA MET A 80 -29.48 -29.86 -11.74
C MET A 80 -29.46 -28.40 -12.23
N VAL A 81 -30.41 -27.61 -11.74
CA VAL A 81 -30.59 -26.18 -12.01
C VAL A 81 -30.91 -25.47 -10.70
N GLU A 82 -30.55 -24.19 -10.59
CA GLU A 82 -30.88 -23.41 -9.40
C GLU A 82 -32.41 -23.21 -9.26
N PRO A 83 -32.90 -22.98 -8.03
CA PRO A 83 -34.31 -22.58 -7.82
C PRO A 83 -34.62 -21.31 -8.62
N ASP A 84 -35.77 -21.31 -9.31
CA ASP A 84 -36.22 -20.23 -10.20
C ASP A 84 -35.36 -19.98 -11.46
N GLU A 85 -34.51 -20.94 -11.84
CA GLU A 85 -33.70 -20.87 -13.06
C GLU A 85 -34.36 -21.58 -14.27
N ILE A 86 -34.27 -20.98 -15.46
CA ILE A 86 -34.69 -21.59 -16.73
C ILE A 86 -33.48 -21.82 -17.62
N LEU A 87 -33.04 -23.07 -17.73
CA LEU A 87 -31.92 -23.47 -18.60
C LEU A 87 -32.40 -23.68 -20.05
N VAL A 88 -31.82 -22.93 -21.00
CA VAL A 88 -32.12 -23.05 -22.44
C VAL A 88 -30.92 -23.61 -23.19
N GLN A 89 -31.05 -24.82 -23.74
CA GLN A 89 -30.00 -25.45 -24.56
C GLN A 89 -30.34 -25.33 -26.05
N ILE A 90 -29.44 -24.73 -26.83
CA ILE A 90 -29.61 -24.57 -28.28
C ILE A 90 -28.81 -25.67 -28.99
N ALA A 91 -29.49 -26.67 -29.55
CA ALA A 91 -28.84 -27.69 -30.37
C ALA A 91 -28.52 -27.14 -31.78
N PRO A 92 -27.35 -27.46 -32.37
CA PRO A 92 -27.01 -27.01 -33.72
C PRO A 92 -27.97 -27.61 -34.76
N PRO A 93 -28.24 -26.89 -35.87
CA PRO A 93 -29.15 -27.36 -36.90
C PRO A 93 -28.64 -28.67 -37.50
N LYS A 94 -29.51 -29.69 -37.49
CA LYS A 94 -29.24 -31.00 -38.08
C LYS A 94 -29.16 -30.82 -39.61
N ARG A 95 -27.97 -30.97 -40.18
CA ARG A 95 -27.76 -30.96 -41.65
C ARG A 95 -28.34 -32.20 -42.31
#